data_AF-A0A1F6PT18-F1
#
_entry.id   AF-A0A1F6PT18-F1
#
_cell.length_a   1.000
_cell.length_b   1.000
_cell.length_c   1.000
_cell.angle_alpha   90.00
_cell.angle_beta   90.00
_cell.angle_gamma   90.00
#
_symmetry.space_group_name_H-M   'P 1'
#
loop_
_entity.id
_entity.type
_entity.pdbx_description
1 polymer ?
#
loop_
_entity_poly.entity_id
_entity_poly.type
_entity_poly.pdbx_seq_one_letter_code
_entity_poly.pdbx_strand_id
1 'polypeptide(L)'
;MNRIIIIFAIAFALCGTISDVYAGPRFEMALNMGMLNPEDQKVRETFGANFQINGYLGFMAANGLEVRAGLGHYSDISHKDADIGTDLTLGITPLTGSIIYNIPFGLPIRPYIGGGIGAYFYDVEDNIYGELETDTKFGTHFLAGAKIDVAEGLFLDAIYQKQFLPKIFFDKSQNFNSWTFTVGIGFSVPINDRGIGQNNNEKVAYKYNKKEEEMLLEIQQLTTEINEIKQKRKQIEQHIDEFYSEKDYDENDPEFAKQYKKVQYLEKKVKRLDLEVSQAKDRLTSLNQQWDNMHTEKQPIEEQVVYLRHNYMYSPYGLYYRQGYIVRGDAPYSYHYYHNDSDNHNSSNSAVTAPTVEDKKEYAEKKKEYILNLKNR
;
A
#
# COMPACT_ATOMS: atom_id res chain seq x y z
N MET A 1 5.72 23.26 -26.34
CA MET A 1 4.66 22.27 -26.64
C MET A 1 5.16 20.85 -26.89
N ASN A 2 6.34 20.63 -27.52
CA ASN A 2 6.80 19.28 -27.89
C ASN A 2 7.41 18.40 -26.77
N ARG A 3 7.44 18.84 -25.50
CA ARG A 3 7.97 18.04 -24.37
C ARG A 3 6.90 17.32 -23.55
N ILE A 4 5.61 17.64 -23.74
CA ILE A 4 4.50 17.03 -22.99
C ILE A 4 4.04 15.71 -23.62
N ILE A 5 4.26 15.52 -24.93
CA ILE A 5 3.81 14.33 -25.66
C ILE A 5 4.68 13.09 -25.36
N ILE A 6 5.94 13.27 -24.99
CA ILE A 6 6.87 12.16 -24.71
C ILE A 6 6.57 11.50 -23.34
N ILE A 7 6.04 12.26 -22.36
CA ILE A 7 5.67 11.71 -21.05
C ILE A 7 4.41 10.83 -21.15
N PHE A 8 3.45 11.20 -22.01
CA PHE A 8 2.23 10.40 -22.23
C PHE A 8 2.49 9.09 -22.99
N ALA A 9 3.46 9.07 -23.91
CA ALA A 9 3.80 7.87 -24.68
C ALA A 9 4.51 6.79 -23.83
N ILE A 10 5.31 7.18 -22.83
CA ILE A 10 5.99 6.25 -21.93
C ILE A 10 5.00 5.64 -20.92
N ALA A 11 3.98 6.39 -20.49
CA ALA A 11 2.93 5.86 -19.62
C ALA A 11 2.06 4.80 -20.31
N PHE A 12 1.81 4.94 -21.62
CA PHE A 12 0.98 4.00 -22.38
C PHE A 12 1.70 2.68 -22.69
N ALA A 13 3.04 2.69 -22.79
CA ALA A 13 3.84 1.49 -23.06
C ALA A 13 4.05 0.59 -21.81
N LEU A 14 3.80 1.11 -20.60
CA LEU A 14 3.87 0.36 -19.34
C LEU A 14 2.51 -0.24 -18.90
N CYS A 15 1.43 -0.02 -19.66
CA CYS A 15 0.11 -0.59 -19.37
C CYS A 15 -0.07 -2.05 -19.80
N GLY A 16 0.95 -2.69 -20.37
CA GLY A 16 0.93 -4.12 -20.67
C GLY A 16 1.32 -4.94 -19.43
N THR A 17 0.36 -5.66 -18.84
CA THR A 17 0.49 -6.67 -17.77
C THR A 17 0.46 -6.20 -16.30
N ILE A 18 -0.42 -5.26 -15.94
CA ILE A 18 -0.74 -4.95 -14.53
C ILE A 18 -2.22 -5.29 -14.25
N SER A 19 -2.57 -6.59 -14.33
CA SER A 19 -3.94 -7.07 -14.03
C SER A 19 -4.21 -7.29 -12.54
N ASP A 20 -3.17 -7.24 -11.68
CA ASP A 20 -3.26 -7.76 -10.30
C ASP A 20 -3.34 -6.67 -9.21
N VAL A 21 -3.55 -5.39 -9.58
CA VAL A 21 -3.40 -4.26 -8.63
C VAL A 21 -4.72 -3.75 -8.05
N TYR A 22 -5.89 -4.14 -8.58
CA TYR A 22 -7.18 -3.67 -8.06
C TYR A 22 -7.90 -4.72 -7.22
N ALA A 23 -7.99 -4.44 -5.92
CA ALA A 23 -8.80 -5.19 -4.95
C ALA A 23 -10.30 -4.91 -5.17
N GLY A 24 -10.89 -5.48 -6.22
CA GLY A 24 -12.35 -5.57 -6.44
C GLY A 24 -13.15 -4.26 -6.45
N PRO A 25 -14.48 -4.34 -6.58
CA PRO A 25 -15.37 -3.21 -6.37
C PRO A 25 -15.42 -2.82 -4.88
N ARG A 26 -15.39 -1.51 -4.58
CA ARG A 26 -15.40 -1.00 -3.20
C ARG A 26 -16.04 0.38 -3.08
N PHE A 27 -16.55 0.67 -1.89
CA PHE A 27 -16.87 2.03 -1.49
C PHE A 27 -15.67 2.66 -0.79
N GLU A 28 -15.37 3.90 -1.15
CA GLU A 28 -14.36 4.70 -0.48
C GLU A 28 -15.01 5.94 0.14
N MET A 29 -14.63 6.28 1.36
CA MET A 29 -15.02 7.54 1.99
C MET A 29 -13.77 8.23 2.51
N ALA A 30 -13.66 9.54 2.34
CA ALA A 30 -12.51 10.28 2.85
C ALA A 30 -12.89 11.66 3.34
N LEU A 31 -12.08 12.17 4.27
CA LEU A 31 -12.11 13.55 4.73
C LEU A 31 -10.76 14.18 4.40
N ASN A 32 -10.81 15.27 3.64
CA ASN A 32 -9.64 16.02 3.17
C ASN A 32 -9.67 17.43 3.73
N MET A 33 -8.49 17.93 4.03
CA MET A 33 -8.24 19.28 4.53
C MET A 33 -7.19 19.92 3.63
N GLY A 34 -7.33 21.21 3.32
CA GLY A 34 -6.38 21.85 2.43
C GLY A 34 -6.64 23.32 2.24
N MET A 35 -6.17 23.84 1.11
CA MET A 35 -6.29 25.25 0.77
C MET A 35 -7.00 25.43 -0.55
N LEU A 36 -7.93 26.39 -0.60
CA LEU A 36 -8.52 26.92 -1.81
C LEU A 36 -7.79 28.22 -2.20
N ASN A 37 -7.36 28.30 -3.45
CA ASN A 37 -6.66 29.46 -3.98
C ASN A 37 -7.43 30.02 -5.19
N PRO A 38 -8.08 31.18 -5.05
CA PRO A 38 -8.71 31.89 -6.15
C PRO A 38 -7.67 32.39 -7.16
N GLU A 39 -7.91 32.21 -8.46
CA GLU A 39 -7.07 32.83 -9.49
C GLU A 39 -7.46 34.28 -9.78
N ASP A 40 -8.73 34.63 -9.54
CA ASP A 40 -9.16 36.02 -9.66
C ASP A 40 -8.39 36.88 -8.64
N GLN A 41 -7.65 37.86 -9.16
CA GLN A 41 -6.79 38.71 -8.35
C GLN A 41 -7.58 39.51 -7.32
N LYS A 42 -8.76 40.02 -7.67
CA LYS A 42 -9.60 40.80 -6.74
C LYS A 42 -10.09 39.91 -5.61
N VAL A 43 -10.53 38.69 -5.92
CA VAL A 43 -11.00 37.73 -4.90
C VAL A 43 -9.85 37.30 -4.00
N ARG A 44 -8.68 37.00 -4.58
CA ARG A 44 -7.50 36.61 -3.79
C ARG A 44 -6.98 37.74 -2.91
N GLU A 45 -7.06 38.99 -3.36
CA GLU A 45 -6.71 40.16 -2.55
C GLU A 45 -7.72 40.42 -1.43
N THR A 46 -9.00 40.08 -1.64
CA THR A 46 -10.03 40.22 -0.62
C THR A 46 -10.01 39.07 0.39
N PHE A 47 -10.06 37.80 -0.06
CA PHE A 47 -10.30 36.61 0.78
C PHE A 47 -9.13 35.60 0.73
N GLY A 48 -7.93 36.03 0.34
CA GLY A 48 -6.72 35.21 0.43
C GLY A 48 -6.78 33.82 -0.21
N ALA A 49 -5.88 32.95 0.24
CA ALA A 49 -5.98 31.51 0.05
C ALA A 49 -6.14 30.90 1.45
N ASN A 50 -7.22 30.17 1.68
CA ASN A 50 -7.56 29.73 3.04
C ASN A 50 -8.09 28.31 3.06
N PHE A 51 -8.31 27.87 4.28
CA PHE A 51 -8.61 26.52 4.69
C PHE A 51 -9.93 26.02 4.10
N GLN A 52 -9.89 24.79 3.62
CA GLN A 52 -11.05 24.08 3.08
C GLN A 52 -11.12 22.68 3.69
N ILE A 53 -12.32 22.23 4.02
CA ILE A 53 -12.63 20.84 4.34
C ILE A 53 -13.46 20.25 3.21
N ASN A 54 -13.15 19.02 2.79
CA ASN A 54 -13.89 18.30 1.77
C ASN A 54 -14.02 16.82 2.12
N GLY A 55 -15.26 16.34 2.28
CA GLY A 55 -15.59 14.93 2.42
C GLY A 55 -16.09 14.35 1.10
N TYR A 56 -15.77 13.09 0.81
CA TYR A 56 -16.35 12.41 -0.35
C TYR A 56 -16.78 10.98 -0.07
N LEU A 57 -17.71 10.50 -0.89
CA LEU A 57 -18.09 9.10 -1.04
C LEU A 57 -17.84 8.67 -2.50
N GLY A 58 -17.03 7.66 -2.70
CA GLY A 58 -16.67 7.10 -3.99
C GLY A 58 -17.09 5.64 -4.12
N PHE A 59 -17.51 5.24 -5.31
CA PHE A 59 -17.63 3.85 -5.71
C PHE A 59 -16.54 3.56 -6.74
N MET A 60 -15.61 2.67 -6.40
CA MET A 60 -14.54 2.23 -7.29
C MET A 60 -14.91 0.86 -7.86
N ALA A 61 -14.95 0.76 -9.20
CA ALA A 61 -15.10 -0.49 -9.92
C ALA A 61 -13.76 -1.23 -10.04
N ALA A 62 -13.82 -2.53 -10.33
CA ALA A 62 -12.64 -3.39 -10.43
C ALA A 62 -11.65 -2.97 -11.54
N ASN A 63 -12.11 -2.24 -12.56
CA ASN A 63 -11.26 -1.74 -13.66
C ASN A 63 -10.53 -0.43 -13.32
N GLY A 64 -10.60 0.04 -12.07
CA GLY A 64 -9.98 1.29 -11.61
C GLY A 64 -10.82 2.55 -11.86
N LEU A 65 -11.98 2.44 -12.52
CA LEU A 65 -12.91 3.55 -12.67
C LEU A 65 -13.62 3.83 -11.34
N GLU A 66 -13.71 5.08 -10.94
CA GLU A 66 -14.37 5.52 -9.72
C GLU A 66 -15.38 6.64 -10.03
N VAL A 67 -16.58 6.52 -9.47
CA VAL A 67 -17.58 7.59 -9.44
C VAL A 67 -17.60 8.16 -8.03
N ARG A 68 -17.37 9.47 -7.89
CA ARG A 68 -17.20 10.14 -6.60
C ARG A 68 -18.20 11.29 -6.44
N ALA A 69 -18.92 11.30 -5.33
CA ALA A 69 -19.70 12.44 -4.86
C ALA A 69 -18.96 13.12 -3.70
N GLY A 70 -18.73 14.43 -3.77
CA GLY A 70 -18.01 15.20 -2.76
C GLY A 70 -18.83 16.37 -2.23
N LEU A 71 -18.69 16.65 -0.93
CA LEU A 71 -19.24 17.81 -0.25
C LEU A 71 -18.12 18.49 0.54
N GLY A 72 -17.92 19.78 0.33
CA GLY A 72 -16.94 20.56 1.07
C GLY A 72 -17.49 21.86 1.60
N HIS A 73 -16.63 22.56 2.33
CA HIS A 73 -16.87 23.91 2.81
C HIS A 73 -15.55 24.68 2.86
N TYR A 74 -15.60 25.92 2.38
CA TYR A 74 -14.56 26.94 2.48
C TYR A 74 -15.22 28.19 3.08
N SER A 75 -14.51 28.86 3.97
CA SER A 75 -14.94 30.15 4.50
C SER A 75 -13.72 31.02 4.75
N ASP A 76 -13.82 32.30 4.43
CA ASP A 76 -12.82 33.29 4.78
C ASP A 76 -13.42 34.68 5.03
N ILE A 77 -12.70 35.51 5.77
CA ILE A 77 -13.04 36.89 6.11
C ILE A 77 -12.19 37.82 5.24
N SER A 78 -12.76 38.94 4.79
CA SER A 78 -12.05 39.95 4.01
C SER A 78 -10.80 40.46 4.74
N HIS A 79 -9.73 40.68 3.98
CA HIS A 79 -8.45 41.21 4.44
C HIS A 79 -8.21 42.65 3.92
N LYS A 80 -9.20 43.29 3.30
CA LYS A 80 -9.05 44.65 2.79
C LYS A 80 -9.23 45.68 3.88
N ASP A 81 -8.31 46.64 3.93
CA ASP A 81 -8.36 47.75 4.88
C ASP A 81 -9.65 48.58 4.77
N ALA A 82 -10.22 48.65 3.57
CA ALA A 82 -11.49 49.36 3.32
C ALA A 82 -12.71 48.68 3.97
N ASP A 83 -12.58 47.40 4.31
CA ASP A 83 -13.62 46.59 4.96
C ASP A 83 -13.38 46.51 6.48
N ILE A 84 -12.41 47.24 7.04
CA ILE A 84 -12.16 47.29 8.50
C ILE A 84 -13.40 47.87 9.20
N GLY A 85 -14.10 47.02 9.96
CA GLY A 85 -15.33 47.35 10.69
C GLY A 85 -16.57 46.59 10.18
N THR A 86 -16.50 46.05 8.97
CA THR A 86 -17.47 45.14 8.35
C THR A 86 -16.78 43.79 8.15
N ASP A 87 -17.06 42.79 8.99
CA ASP A 87 -16.43 41.45 8.89
C ASP A 87 -17.04 40.67 7.70
N LEU A 88 -16.76 41.14 6.48
CA LEU A 88 -17.26 40.56 5.25
C LEU A 88 -16.71 39.14 5.12
N THR A 89 -17.60 38.16 5.13
CA THR A 89 -17.27 36.73 5.10
C THR A 89 -17.75 36.13 3.79
N LEU A 90 -16.91 35.31 3.16
CA LEU A 90 -17.25 34.53 1.97
C LEU A 90 -17.27 33.05 2.33
N GLY A 91 -18.44 32.44 2.28
CA GLY A 91 -18.66 31.00 2.36
C GLY A 91 -18.82 30.39 0.97
N ILE A 92 -18.18 29.23 0.73
CA ILE A 92 -18.39 28.41 -0.46
C ILE A 92 -18.57 26.95 -0.04
N THR A 93 -19.74 26.40 -0.36
CA THR A 93 -20.07 24.99 -0.09
C THR A 93 -20.19 24.24 -1.42
N PRO A 94 -19.14 23.54 -1.90
CA PRO A 94 -19.21 22.76 -3.13
C PRO A 94 -19.88 21.40 -2.93
N LEU A 95 -20.86 21.08 -3.78
CA LEU A 95 -21.40 19.74 -4.00
C LEU A 95 -20.95 19.26 -5.40
N THR A 96 -20.14 18.21 -5.44
CA THR A 96 -19.43 17.77 -6.67
C THR A 96 -19.73 16.32 -7.02
N GLY A 97 -19.75 16.03 -8.32
CA GLY A 97 -19.77 14.68 -8.88
C GLY A 97 -18.60 14.51 -9.87
N SER A 98 -17.80 13.46 -9.71
CA SER A 98 -16.59 13.22 -10.50
C SER A 98 -16.52 11.80 -11.04
N ILE A 99 -15.91 11.66 -12.21
CA ILE A 99 -15.45 10.38 -12.76
C ILE A 99 -13.92 10.39 -12.71
N ILE A 100 -13.36 9.36 -12.12
CA ILE A 100 -11.94 9.25 -11.81
C ILE A 100 -11.42 7.93 -12.35
N TYR A 101 -10.26 7.96 -13.00
CA TYR A 101 -9.53 6.78 -13.39
C TYR A 101 -8.32 6.63 -12.48
N ASN A 102 -8.33 5.57 -11.67
CA ASN A 102 -7.16 5.17 -10.89
C ASN A 102 -6.20 4.46 -11.85
N ILE A 103 -4.95 4.90 -11.88
CA ILE A 103 -3.92 4.39 -12.78
C ILE A 103 -3.24 3.19 -12.10
N PRO A 104 -3.14 2.02 -12.76
CA PRO A 104 -2.47 0.86 -12.21
C PRO A 104 -0.95 1.12 -12.12
N PHE A 105 -0.47 1.52 -10.95
CA PHE A 105 0.93 1.85 -10.70
C PHE A 105 1.61 0.90 -9.69
N GLY A 106 0.87 -0.08 -9.16
CA GLY A 106 1.31 -1.00 -8.11
C GLY A 106 1.06 -0.46 -6.70
N LEU A 107 0.86 -1.35 -5.72
CA LEU A 107 0.71 -0.96 -4.31
C LEU A 107 2.07 -0.51 -3.73
N PRO A 108 2.08 0.42 -2.75
CA PRO A 108 0.93 0.98 -2.02
C PRO A 108 0.37 2.29 -2.61
N ILE A 109 0.90 2.79 -3.73
CA ILE A 109 0.54 4.11 -4.27
C ILE A 109 -0.41 3.95 -5.46
N ARG A 110 -1.57 4.59 -5.40
CA ARG A 110 -2.60 4.61 -6.45
C ARG A 110 -2.76 6.03 -7.00
N PRO A 111 -1.98 6.42 -8.03
CA PRO A 111 -2.20 7.67 -8.74
C PRO A 111 -3.56 7.66 -9.43
N TYR A 112 -4.19 8.81 -9.57
CA TYR A 112 -5.45 8.93 -10.29
C TYR A 112 -5.59 10.30 -10.97
N ILE A 113 -6.41 10.32 -12.01
CA ILE A 113 -6.83 11.53 -12.71
C ILE A 113 -8.33 11.48 -12.98
N GLY A 114 -8.97 12.63 -13.09
CA GLY A 114 -10.40 12.67 -13.35
C GLY A 114 -10.92 14.06 -13.62
N GLY A 115 -12.23 14.14 -13.73
CA GLY A 115 -12.94 15.39 -13.88
C GLY A 115 -14.40 15.24 -13.53
N GLY A 116 -15.09 16.36 -13.42
CA GLY A 116 -16.46 16.35 -12.95
C GLY A 116 -17.18 17.67 -13.12
N ILE A 117 -18.37 17.68 -12.53
CA ILE A 117 -19.24 18.84 -12.42
C ILE A 117 -19.53 19.13 -10.96
N GLY A 118 -19.89 20.36 -10.62
CA GLY A 118 -20.27 20.72 -9.27
C GLY A 118 -21.26 21.88 -9.23
N ALA A 119 -22.06 21.91 -8.17
CA ALA A 119 -22.85 23.05 -7.73
C ALA A 119 -22.12 23.70 -6.54
N TYR A 120 -21.97 25.01 -6.59
CA TYR A 120 -21.20 25.80 -5.63
C TYR A 120 -22.15 26.81 -5.02
N PHE A 121 -22.51 26.59 -3.75
CA PHE A 121 -23.36 27.49 -2.99
C PHE A 121 -22.47 28.55 -2.37
N TYR A 122 -22.68 29.80 -2.76
CA TYR A 122 -21.99 30.97 -2.24
C TYR A 122 -22.86 31.64 -1.21
N ASP A 123 -22.23 32.08 -0.15
CA ASP A 123 -22.82 32.89 0.88
C ASP A 123 -21.87 34.03 1.18
N VAL A 124 -22.36 35.26 1.11
CA VAL A 124 -21.61 36.46 1.45
C VAL A 124 -22.36 37.15 2.58
N GLU A 125 -21.71 37.19 3.74
CA GLU A 125 -22.28 37.76 4.95
C GLU A 125 -21.46 38.96 5.41
N ASP A 126 -22.13 39.92 6.04
CA ASP A 126 -21.52 41.06 6.72
C ASP A 126 -22.04 41.11 8.16
N ASN A 127 -21.14 41.34 9.12
CA ASN A 127 -21.50 41.35 10.55
C ASN A 127 -22.48 42.47 10.94
N ILE A 128 -22.60 43.55 10.17
CA ILE A 128 -23.53 44.67 10.39
C ILE A 128 -24.84 44.44 9.66
N TYR A 129 -24.79 44.06 8.38
CA TYR A 129 -25.95 44.00 7.51
C TYR A 129 -26.57 42.60 7.37
N GLY A 130 -25.91 41.57 7.90
CA GLY A 130 -26.33 40.17 7.80
C GLY A 130 -25.98 39.55 6.45
N GLU A 131 -26.76 38.57 6.02
CA GLU A 131 -26.66 37.95 4.70
C GLU A 131 -26.81 39.02 3.61
N LEU A 132 -25.72 39.29 2.89
CA LEU A 132 -25.72 40.23 1.77
C LEU A 132 -26.20 39.52 0.50
N GLU A 133 -25.73 38.30 0.26
CA GLU A 133 -25.99 37.61 -1.00
C GLU A 133 -25.73 36.10 -0.95
N THR A 134 -26.71 35.33 -1.43
CA THR A 134 -26.61 33.89 -1.64
C THR A 134 -26.87 33.54 -3.11
N ASP A 135 -25.98 32.74 -3.72
CA ASP A 135 -26.09 32.33 -5.12
C ASP A 135 -25.60 30.89 -5.32
N THR A 136 -26.04 30.23 -6.39
CA THR A 136 -25.58 28.90 -6.78
C THR A 136 -24.98 28.94 -8.17
N LYS A 137 -23.71 28.55 -8.30
CA LYS A 137 -23.04 28.40 -9.61
C LYS A 137 -22.78 26.95 -9.93
N PHE A 138 -22.94 26.61 -11.20
CA PHE A 138 -22.56 25.32 -11.73
C PHE A 138 -21.24 25.46 -12.47
N GLY A 139 -20.31 24.54 -12.25
CA GLY A 139 -19.05 24.53 -12.97
C GLY A 139 -18.52 23.13 -13.20
N THR A 140 -17.37 23.09 -13.83
CA THR A 140 -16.63 21.86 -14.11
C THR A 140 -15.31 21.89 -13.38
N HIS A 141 -14.74 20.71 -13.11
CA HIS A 141 -13.40 20.63 -12.53
C HIS A 141 -12.60 19.50 -13.15
N PHE A 142 -11.28 19.68 -13.12
CA PHE A 142 -10.29 18.64 -13.35
C PHE A 142 -9.62 18.30 -12.02
N LEU A 143 -9.28 17.03 -11.80
CA LEU A 143 -8.56 16.60 -10.60
C LEU A 143 -7.47 15.58 -10.94
N ALA A 144 -6.40 15.63 -10.17
CA ALA A 144 -5.34 14.64 -10.18
C ALA A 144 -4.85 14.43 -8.74
N GLY A 145 -4.46 13.21 -8.41
CA GLY A 145 -4.04 12.90 -7.05
C GLY A 145 -3.36 11.55 -6.91
N ALA A 146 -3.06 11.19 -5.67
CA ALA A 146 -2.52 9.90 -5.32
C ALA A 146 -3.06 9.44 -3.97
N LYS A 147 -3.50 8.18 -3.91
CA LYS A 147 -3.83 7.50 -2.66
C LYS A 147 -2.66 6.64 -2.23
N ILE A 148 -2.37 6.58 -0.94
CA ILE A 148 -1.34 5.73 -0.35
C ILE A 148 -2.03 4.80 0.65
N ASP A 149 -2.07 3.50 0.35
CA ASP A 149 -2.66 2.50 1.24
C ASP A 149 -1.72 2.29 2.45
N VAL A 150 -2.18 2.65 3.64
CA VAL A 150 -1.39 2.60 4.89
C VAL A 150 -1.70 1.33 5.70
N ALA A 151 -2.95 0.86 5.63
CA ALA A 151 -3.38 -0.39 6.23
C ALA A 151 -4.55 -0.98 5.41
N GLU A 152 -5.02 -2.16 5.81
CA GLU A 152 -6.21 -2.77 5.19
C GLU A 152 -7.41 -1.83 5.34
N GLY A 153 -7.95 -1.39 4.20
CA GLY A 153 -9.08 -0.47 4.16
C GLY A 153 -8.79 0.95 4.64
N LEU A 154 -7.53 1.34 4.90
CA LEU A 154 -7.15 2.69 5.31
C LEU A 154 -6.14 3.29 4.32
N PHE A 155 -6.40 4.49 3.84
CA PHE A 155 -5.52 5.19 2.92
C PHE A 155 -5.37 6.68 3.27
N LEU A 156 -4.24 7.25 2.86
CA LEU A 156 -4.04 8.69 2.78
C LEU A 156 -4.33 9.14 1.35
N ASP A 157 -4.93 10.31 1.17
CA ASP A 157 -5.24 10.89 -0.13
C ASP A 157 -4.62 12.27 -0.26
N ALA A 158 -4.04 12.56 -1.42
CA ALA A 158 -3.53 13.88 -1.79
C ALA A 158 -4.13 14.27 -3.14
N ILE A 159 -4.84 15.40 -3.17
CA ILE A 159 -5.66 15.83 -4.30
C ILE A 159 -5.26 17.24 -4.73
N TYR A 160 -4.98 17.39 -6.02
CA TYR A 160 -4.99 18.67 -6.71
C TYR A 160 -6.27 18.75 -7.55
N GLN A 161 -7.05 19.81 -7.39
CA GLN A 161 -8.25 20.04 -8.18
C GLN A 161 -8.26 21.46 -8.72
N LYS A 162 -8.63 21.59 -9.99
CA LYS A 162 -8.77 22.84 -10.72
C LYS A 162 -10.24 23.06 -11.03
N GLN A 163 -10.84 24.12 -10.51
CA GLN A 163 -12.25 24.46 -10.74
C GLN A 163 -12.37 25.56 -11.81
N PHE A 164 -13.34 25.37 -12.71
CA PHE A 164 -13.72 26.32 -13.75
C PHE A 164 -15.15 26.75 -13.50
N LEU A 165 -15.30 27.91 -12.83
CA LEU A 165 -16.61 28.42 -12.43
C LEU A 165 -16.97 29.60 -13.31
N PRO A 166 -18.23 29.67 -13.78
CA PRO A 166 -18.71 30.84 -14.47
C PRO A 166 -18.68 32.05 -13.52
N LYS A 167 -18.78 33.23 -14.12
CA LYS A 167 -18.67 34.54 -13.50
C LYS A 167 -19.28 34.64 -12.09
N ILE A 168 -18.51 35.20 -11.15
CA ILE A 168 -18.95 35.57 -9.80
C ILE A 168 -18.88 37.09 -9.58
N PHE A 169 -19.44 37.53 -8.45
CA PHE A 169 -19.79 38.90 -8.07
C PHE A 169 -18.83 40.04 -8.41
N PHE A 170 -17.51 39.84 -8.34
CA PHE A 170 -16.55 40.95 -8.31
C PHE A 170 -16.26 41.60 -9.67
N ASP A 171 -16.63 40.92 -10.77
CA ASP A 171 -16.56 41.49 -12.11
C ASP A 171 -17.43 40.69 -13.10
N LYS A 172 -18.49 41.32 -13.64
CA LYS A 172 -19.34 40.69 -14.67
C LYS A 172 -18.60 40.32 -15.96
N SER A 173 -17.30 40.63 -16.07
CA SER A 173 -16.49 40.31 -17.24
C SER A 173 -15.66 39.02 -17.14
N GLN A 174 -15.38 38.44 -15.95
CA GLN A 174 -14.40 37.35 -15.80
C GLN A 174 -14.93 36.09 -15.10
N ASN A 175 -14.45 34.92 -15.52
CA ASN A 175 -14.77 33.62 -14.92
C ASN A 175 -14.01 33.43 -13.61
N PHE A 176 -14.64 32.79 -12.63
CA PHE A 176 -14.00 32.47 -11.36
C PHE A 176 -13.28 31.13 -11.45
N ASN A 177 -12.01 31.16 -11.81
CA ASN A 177 -11.19 29.97 -11.74
C ASN A 177 -10.52 29.89 -10.37
N SER A 178 -10.40 28.68 -9.83
CA SER A 178 -9.66 28.42 -8.59
C SER A 178 -8.92 27.10 -8.71
N TRP A 179 -8.01 26.85 -7.78
CA TRP A 179 -7.43 25.54 -7.59
C TRP A 179 -7.36 25.24 -6.10
N THR A 180 -7.39 23.95 -5.77
CA THR A 180 -7.32 23.46 -4.40
C THR A 180 -6.26 22.38 -4.31
N PHE A 181 -5.51 22.39 -3.22
CA PHE A 181 -4.63 21.28 -2.84
C PHE A 181 -5.06 20.79 -1.46
N THR A 182 -5.43 19.51 -1.37
CA THR A 182 -5.94 18.91 -0.14
C THR A 182 -5.22 17.62 0.17
N VAL A 183 -5.03 17.35 1.46
CA VAL A 183 -4.55 16.07 1.98
C VAL A 183 -5.58 15.52 2.96
N GLY A 184 -5.73 14.20 3.01
CA GLY A 184 -6.77 13.59 3.82
C GLY A 184 -6.52 12.14 4.16
N ILE A 185 -7.47 11.61 4.92
CA ILE A 185 -7.54 10.22 5.33
C ILE A 185 -8.87 9.64 4.85
N GLY A 186 -8.83 8.40 4.39
CA GLY A 186 -10.01 7.71 3.92
C GLY A 186 -10.02 6.23 4.23
N PHE A 187 -11.22 5.68 4.16
CA PHE A 187 -11.51 4.28 4.40
C PHE A 187 -12.08 3.64 3.14
N SER A 188 -11.68 2.40 2.87
CA SER A 188 -12.13 1.58 1.76
C SER A 188 -12.88 0.37 2.34
N VAL A 189 -14.15 0.26 2.01
CA VAL A 189 -14.98 -0.90 2.33
C VAL A 189 -15.19 -1.71 1.06
N PRO A 190 -14.63 -2.93 0.95
CA PRO A 190 -14.89 -3.79 -0.19
C PRO A 190 -16.38 -4.11 -0.26
N ILE A 191 -16.94 -4.05 -1.47
CA ILE A 191 -18.31 -4.50 -1.68
C ILE A 191 -18.24 -6.01 -1.71
N ASN A 192 -18.57 -6.60 -0.57
CA ASN A 192 -18.92 -8.01 -0.53
C ASN A 192 -20.15 -8.18 -1.42
N ASP A 193 -20.00 -8.82 -2.59
CA ASP A 193 -21.08 -9.24 -3.51
C ASP A 193 -22.03 -10.28 -2.88
N ARG A 194 -22.34 -10.16 -1.60
CA ARG A 194 -23.15 -11.09 -0.81
C ARG A 194 -24.65 -10.95 -1.01
N GLY A 195 -25.18 -10.10 -1.91
CA GLY A 195 -26.66 -10.08 -2.02
C GLY A 195 -27.41 -9.03 -2.82
N ILE A 196 -26.88 -8.43 -3.90
CA ILE A 196 -27.72 -7.60 -4.77
C ILE A 196 -27.62 -8.10 -6.21
N GLY A 197 -28.44 -9.11 -6.54
CA GLY A 197 -28.72 -9.45 -7.95
C GLY A 197 -28.65 -10.92 -8.35
N GLN A 198 -28.33 -11.86 -7.46
CA GLN A 198 -28.49 -13.28 -7.78
C GLN A 198 -29.86 -13.77 -7.31
N ASN A 199 -30.81 -13.76 -8.24
CA ASN A 199 -31.96 -14.65 -8.20
C ASN A 199 -31.48 -16.06 -7.84
N ASN A 200 -31.84 -16.51 -6.63
CA ASN A 200 -31.89 -17.82 -5.98
C ASN A 200 -31.56 -19.16 -6.71
N ASN A 201 -30.89 -19.22 -7.86
CA ASN A 201 -30.58 -20.49 -8.54
C ASN A 201 -29.11 -20.71 -8.93
N GLU A 202 -28.24 -19.72 -8.82
CA GLU A 202 -26.80 -19.93 -8.94
C GLU A 202 -26.09 -19.20 -7.79
N LYS A 203 -26.07 -19.84 -6.61
CA LYS A 203 -25.01 -19.54 -5.64
C LYS A 203 -23.71 -19.70 -6.43
N VAL A 204 -22.92 -18.63 -6.59
CA VAL A 204 -21.50 -18.80 -6.93
C VAL A 204 -20.92 -19.65 -5.80
N ALA A 205 -20.90 -20.96 -6.03
CA ALA A 205 -20.42 -21.90 -5.05
C ALA A 205 -18.95 -21.54 -4.85
N TYR A 206 -18.61 -21.17 -3.61
CA TYR A 206 -17.22 -21.02 -3.24
C TYR A 206 -16.47 -22.27 -3.72
N LYS A 207 -15.41 -22.04 -4.52
CA LYS A 207 -14.83 -23.06 -5.38
C LYS A 207 -14.33 -24.28 -4.61
N TYR A 208 -13.81 -24.05 -3.42
CA TYR A 208 -13.10 -25.07 -2.65
C TYR A 208 -13.96 -25.62 -1.52
N ASN A 209 -13.93 -26.94 -1.36
CA ASN A 209 -14.35 -27.54 -0.10
C ASN A 209 -13.30 -27.31 1.00
N LYS A 210 -13.65 -27.66 2.23
CA LYS A 210 -12.80 -27.44 3.41
C LYS A 210 -11.40 -28.03 3.27
N LYS A 211 -11.28 -29.24 2.70
CA LYS A 211 -10.00 -29.95 2.57
C LYS A 211 -9.10 -29.30 1.51
N GLU A 212 -9.68 -28.90 0.39
CA GLU A 212 -8.98 -28.17 -0.67
C GLU A 212 -8.47 -26.82 -0.15
N GLU A 213 -9.31 -26.09 0.57
CA GLU A 213 -8.92 -24.84 1.19
C GLU A 213 -7.78 -25.02 2.20
N GLU A 214 -7.88 -26.00 3.10
CA GLU A 214 -6.81 -26.31 4.06
C GLU A 214 -5.48 -26.59 3.35
N MET A 215 -5.52 -27.32 2.23
CA MET A 215 -4.33 -27.62 1.44
C MET A 215 -3.75 -26.38 0.77
N LEU A 216 -4.57 -25.55 0.13
CA LEU A 216 -4.11 -24.31 -0.51
C LEU A 216 -3.54 -23.32 0.49
N LEU A 217 -4.11 -23.25 1.70
CA LEU A 217 -3.56 -22.46 2.80
C LEU A 217 -2.17 -22.95 3.20
N GLU A 218 -2.01 -24.26 3.39
CA GLU A 218 -0.72 -24.85 3.77
C GLU A 218 0.35 -24.61 2.69
N ILE A 219 -0.04 -24.72 1.41
CA ILE A 219 0.83 -24.45 0.26
C ILE A 219 1.25 -22.98 0.20
N GLN A 220 0.30 -22.06 0.39
CA GLN A 220 0.57 -20.62 0.45
C GLN A 220 1.53 -20.28 1.60
N GLN A 221 1.29 -20.85 2.78
CA GLN A 221 2.07 -20.63 3.98
C GLN A 221 3.51 -21.16 3.81
N LEU A 222 3.68 -22.41 3.36
CA LEU A 222 5.01 -23.00 3.10
C LEU A 222 5.78 -22.24 2.02
N THR A 223 5.10 -21.77 0.98
CA THR A 223 5.76 -20.96 -0.07
C THR A 223 6.30 -19.66 0.50
N THR A 224 5.54 -19.01 1.39
CA THR A 224 5.95 -17.77 2.06
C THR A 224 7.11 -18.04 3.03
N GLU A 225 7.01 -19.10 3.84
CA GLU A 225 8.03 -19.55 4.79
C GLU A 225 9.36 -19.86 4.10
N ILE A 226 9.36 -20.61 3.00
CA ILE A 226 10.58 -20.91 2.23
C ILE A 226 11.27 -19.61 1.78
N ASN A 227 10.50 -18.60 1.38
CA ASN A 227 11.06 -17.32 0.94
C ASN A 227 11.65 -16.53 2.12
N GLU A 228 10.97 -16.51 3.27
CA GLU A 228 11.48 -15.88 4.50
C GLU A 228 12.76 -16.55 5.00
N ILE A 229 12.80 -17.89 5.07
CA ILE A 229 14.00 -18.64 5.48
C ILE A 229 15.16 -18.35 4.52
N LYS A 230 14.92 -18.32 3.20
CA LYS A 230 15.95 -17.97 2.21
C LYS A 230 16.47 -16.54 2.39
N GLN A 231 15.59 -15.58 2.67
CA GLN A 231 16.00 -14.20 2.95
C GLN A 231 16.87 -14.11 4.21
N LYS A 232 16.45 -14.77 5.30
CA LYS A 232 17.21 -14.84 6.55
C LYS A 232 18.57 -15.51 6.36
N ARG A 233 18.60 -16.62 5.61
CA ARG A 233 19.83 -17.31 5.22
C ARG A 233 20.78 -16.37 4.46
N LYS A 234 20.28 -15.63 3.48
CA LYS A 234 21.07 -14.66 2.70
C LYS A 234 21.66 -13.55 3.57
N GLN A 235 20.88 -13.02 4.52
CA GLN A 235 21.37 -12.00 5.47
C GLN A 235 22.49 -12.55 6.36
N ILE A 236 22.37 -13.78 6.84
CA ILE A 236 23.41 -14.42 7.65
C ILE A 236 24.67 -14.70 6.80
N GLU A 237 24.51 -15.16 5.56
CA GLU A 237 25.63 -15.34 4.64
C GLU A 237 26.39 -14.03 4.40
N GLN A 238 25.70 -12.90 4.23
CA GLN A 238 26.34 -11.59 4.10
C GLN A 238 27.23 -11.24 5.30
N HIS A 239 26.79 -11.51 6.53
CA HIS A 239 27.63 -11.30 7.72
C HIS A 239 28.84 -12.25 7.76
N ILE A 240 28.72 -13.46 7.21
CA ILE A 240 29.84 -14.40 7.09
C ILE A 240 30.81 -13.91 5.99
N ASP A 241 30.28 -13.42 4.87
CA ASP A 241 31.04 -12.82 3.75
C ASP A 241 31.90 -11.65 4.23
N GLU A 242 31.27 -10.70 4.94
CA GLU A 242 31.91 -9.51 5.50
C GLU A 242 33.06 -9.91 6.44
N PHE A 243 32.84 -10.88 7.32
CA PHE A 243 33.89 -11.36 8.21
C PHE A 243 35.09 -11.96 7.47
N TYR A 244 34.86 -12.85 6.51
CA TYR A 244 35.96 -13.49 5.78
C TYR A 244 36.67 -12.56 4.79
N SER A 245 36.01 -11.50 4.32
CA SER A 245 36.58 -10.52 3.38
C SER A 245 37.40 -9.44 4.08
N GLU A 246 36.96 -8.95 5.24
CA GLU A 246 37.60 -7.81 5.92
C GLU A 246 38.63 -8.22 6.97
N LYS A 247 38.46 -9.38 7.61
CA LYS A 247 39.32 -9.78 8.72
C LYS A 247 40.47 -10.65 8.24
N ASP A 248 41.69 -10.15 8.44
CA ASP A 248 42.87 -11.00 8.44
C ASP A 248 43.02 -11.72 9.78
N TYR A 249 43.66 -12.89 9.72
CA TYR A 249 43.91 -13.68 10.90
C TYR A 249 44.93 -12.96 11.79
N ASP A 250 44.54 -12.64 13.02
CA ASP A 250 45.46 -12.19 14.07
C ASP A 250 45.29 -13.07 15.32
N GLU A 251 46.35 -13.81 15.65
CA GLU A 251 46.39 -14.72 16.80
C GLU A 251 46.46 -14.01 18.14
N ASN A 252 46.85 -12.74 18.16
CA ASN A 252 46.99 -11.93 19.37
C ASN A 252 45.79 -11.01 19.59
N ASP A 253 44.80 -11.01 18.68
CA ASP A 253 43.58 -10.23 18.81
C ASP A 253 42.48 -11.04 19.53
N PRO A 254 42.19 -10.75 20.81
CA PRO A 254 41.09 -11.40 21.53
C PRO A 254 39.71 -11.08 20.91
N GLU A 255 39.59 -9.99 20.16
CA GLU A 255 38.38 -9.65 19.42
C GLU A 255 38.17 -10.60 18.24
N PHE A 256 39.25 -10.96 17.52
CA PHE A 256 39.21 -11.96 16.45
C PHE A 256 38.65 -13.30 16.95
N ALA A 257 39.15 -13.82 18.08
CA ALA A 257 38.68 -15.10 18.63
C ALA A 257 37.18 -15.08 18.96
N LYS A 258 36.70 -13.97 19.53
CA LYS A 258 35.27 -13.77 19.83
C LYS A 258 34.42 -13.68 18.56
N GLN A 259 34.89 -12.94 17.56
CA GLN A 259 34.21 -12.78 16.28
C GLN A 259 34.19 -14.10 15.48
N TYR A 260 35.29 -14.85 15.47
CA TYR A 260 35.37 -16.14 14.78
C TYR A 260 34.39 -17.17 15.38
N LYS A 261 34.29 -17.24 16.72
CA LYS A 261 33.28 -18.09 17.39
C LYS A 261 31.85 -17.70 17.03
N LYS A 262 31.57 -16.40 16.89
CA LYS A 262 30.28 -15.90 16.41
C LYS A 262 30.01 -16.35 14.97
N VAL A 263 31.01 -16.29 14.09
CA VAL A 263 30.90 -16.73 12.69
C VAL A 263 30.67 -18.23 12.60
N GLN A 264 31.38 -19.06 13.38
CA GLN A 264 31.14 -20.51 13.44
C GLN A 264 29.71 -20.84 13.89
N TYR A 265 29.13 -20.05 14.81
CA TYR A 265 27.73 -20.19 15.19
C TYR A 265 26.78 -19.83 14.02
N LEU A 266 27.07 -18.75 13.28
CA LEU A 266 26.31 -18.36 12.10
C LEU A 266 26.39 -19.42 10.99
N GLU A 267 27.56 -20.02 10.73
CA GLU A 267 27.73 -21.13 9.78
C GLU A 267 26.83 -22.33 10.14
N LYS A 268 26.77 -22.69 11.44
CA LYS A 268 25.86 -23.75 11.92
C LYS A 268 24.39 -23.34 11.74
N LYS A 269 24.06 -22.06 11.91
CA LYS A 269 22.70 -21.53 11.69
C LYS A 269 22.31 -21.61 10.21
N VAL A 270 23.21 -21.27 9.27
CA VAL A 270 22.98 -21.44 7.82
C VAL A 270 22.66 -22.89 7.47
N LYS A 271 23.46 -23.86 7.96
CA LYS A 271 23.20 -25.29 7.73
C LYS A 271 21.85 -25.75 8.25
N ARG A 272 21.40 -25.20 9.39
CA ARG A 272 20.06 -25.48 9.94
C ARG A 272 18.96 -24.89 9.04
N LEU A 273 19.11 -23.65 8.60
CA LEU A 273 18.16 -23.01 7.68
C LEU A 273 18.08 -23.77 6.35
N ASP A 274 19.19 -24.30 5.84
CA ASP A 274 19.20 -25.16 4.65
C ASP A 274 18.38 -26.45 4.84
N LEU A 275 18.51 -27.08 6.01
CA LEU A 275 17.70 -28.24 6.37
C LEU A 275 16.21 -27.89 6.46
N GLU A 276 15.87 -26.77 7.09
CA GLU A 276 14.49 -26.27 7.21
C GLU A 276 13.88 -25.99 5.81
N VAL A 277 14.63 -25.32 4.91
CA VAL A 277 14.19 -25.11 3.51
C VAL A 277 13.97 -26.44 2.80
N SER A 278 14.85 -27.42 2.99
CA SER A 278 14.70 -28.75 2.37
C SER A 278 13.43 -29.43 2.85
N GLN A 279 13.19 -29.46 4.16
CA GLN A 279 12.01 -30.08 4.77
C GLN A 279 10.72 -29.39 4.31
N ALA A 280 10.70 -28.06 4.26
CA ALA A 280 9.56 -27.29 3.79
C ALA A 280 9.29 -27.54 2.30
N LYS A 281 10.32 -27.65 1.46
CA LYS A 281 10.18 -28.00 0.04
C LYS A 281 9.66 -29.42 -0.17
N ASP A 282 10.13 -30.38 0.62
CA ASP A 282 9.65 -31.77 0.55
C ASP A 282 8.16 -31.83 0.91
N ARG A 283 7.75 -31.09 1.95
CA ARG A 283 6.34 -30.96 2.34
C ARG A 283 5.51 -30.28 1.25
N LEU A 284 5.99 -29.16 0.69
CA LEU A 284 5.32 -28.44 -0.40
C LEU A 284 5.14 -29.34 -1.63
N THR A 285 6.17 -30.11 -1.99
CA THR A 285 6.12 -31.07 -3.11
C THR A 285 5.06 -32.15 -2.85
N SER A 286 5.01 -32.68 -1.61
CA SER A 286 3.99 -33.65 -1.22
C SER A 286 2.57 -33.09 -1.30
N LEU A 287 2.36 -31.83 -0.89
CA LEU A 287 1.05 -31.18 -0.98
C LEU A 287 0.64 -30.90 -2.42
N ASN A 288 1.55 -30.41 -3.27
CA ASN A 288 1.29 -30.21 -4.69
C ASN A 288 0.89 -31.53 -5.37
N GLN A 289 1.59 -32.62 -5.05
CA GLN A 289 1.23 -33.94 -5.57
C GLN A 289 -0.14 -34.42 -5.06
N GLN A 290 -0.48 -34.14 -3.80
CA GLN A 290 -1.81 -34.45 -3.27
C GLN A 290 -2.90 -33.63 -3.95
N TRP A 291 -2.65 -32.35 -4.24
CA TRP A 291 -3.54 -31.47 -4.98
C TRP A 291 -3.81 -32.01 -6.38
N ASP A 292 -2.75 -32.33 -7.12
CA ASP A 292 -2.84 -32.88 -8.48
C ASP A 292 -3.61 -34.21 -8.51
N ASN A 293 -3.48 -35.04 -7.47
CA ASN A 293 -4.25 -36.28 -7.37
C ASN A 293 -5.74 -36.05 -7.07
N MET A 294 -6.10 -34.94 -6.43
CA MET A 294 -7.50 -34.61 -6.11
C MET A 294 -8.21 -33.89 -7.26
N HIS A 295 -7.49 -33.26 -8.19
CA HIS A 295 -8.08 -32.44 -9.25
C HIS A 295 -7.73 -32.98 -10.63
N THR A 296 -8.77 -33.28 -11.42
CA THR A 296 -8.60 -33.73 -12.81
C THR A 296 -8.35 -32.56 -13.76
N GLU A 297 -8.76 -31.35 -13.38
CA GLU A 297 -8.53 -30.13 -14.14
C GLU A 297 -7.14 -29.54 -13.83
N LYS A 298 -6.33 -29.34 -14.87
CA LYS A 298 -4.92 -28.92 -14.78
C LYS A 298 -4.73 -27.42 -14.57
N GLN A 299 -5.54 -26.78 -13.73
CA GLN A 299 -5.24 -25.39 -13.41
C GLN A 299 -3.99 -25.32 -12.52
N PRO A 300 -3.00 -24.46 -12.82
CA PRO A 300 -1.82 -24.29 -11.98
C PRO A 300 -2.21 -23.97 -10.54
N ILE A 301 -1.52 -24.60 -9.59
CA ILE A 301 -1.81 -24.43 -8.16
C ILE A 301 -1.57 -22.98 -7.70
N GLU A 302 -0.67 -22.29 -8.36
CA GLU A 302 -0.39 -20.87 -8.16
C GLU A 302 -1.64 -20.02 -8.46
N GLU A 303 -2.36 -20.32 -9.53
CA GLU A 303 -3.63 -19.66 -9.85
C GLU A 303 -4.70 -19.96 -8.79
N GLN A 304 -4.68 -21.16 -8.21
CA GLN A 304 -5.61 -21.56 -7.16
C GLN A 304 -5.35 -20.79 -5.86
N VAL A 305 -4.08 -20.64 -5.49
CA VAL A 305 -3.63 -19.84 -4.35
C VAL A 305 -3.95 -18.35 -4.56
N VAL A 306 -3.74 -17.84 -5.79
CA VAL A 306 -4.14 -16.47 -6.15
C VAL A 306 -5.65 -16.29 -6.02
N TYR A 307 -6.45 -17.23 -6.53
CA TYR A 307 -7.90 -17.20 -6.33
C TYR A 307 -8.27 -17.19 -4.86
N LEU A 308 -7.66 -18.06 -4.04
CA LEU A 308 -7.92 -18.12 -2.60
C LEU A 308 -7.59 -16.79 -1.92
N ARG A 309 -6.46 -16.15 -2.29
CA ARG A 309 -6.05 -14.85 -1.76
C ARG A 309 -7.00 -13.71 -2.12
N HIS A 310 -7.66 -13.78 -3.27
CA HIS A 310 -8.66 -12.78 -3.66
C HIS A 310 -10.04 -13.06 -3.07
N ASN A 311 -10.33 -14.31 -2.72
CA ASN A 311 -11.67 -14.77 -2.35
C ASN A 311 -11.79 -15.31 -0.92
N TYR A 312 -10.76 -15.16 -0.07
CA TYR A 312 -10.76 -15.72 1.29
C TYR A 312 -11.95 -15.21 2.12
N MET A 313 -12.36 -13.95 1.95
CA MET A 313 -13.52 -13.37 2.65
C MET A 313 -14.85 -14.06 2.28
N TYR A 314 -14.89 -14.78 1.16
CA TYR A 314 -16.05 -15.55 0.72
C TYR A 314 -15.99 -17.01 1.18
N SER A 315 -14.89 -17.44 1.79
CA SER A 315 -14.81 -18.78 2.35
C SER A 315 -15.90 -19.00 3.42
N PRO A 316 -16.70 -20.08 3.31
CA PRO A 316 -17.65 -20.44 4.35
C PRO A 316 -16.97 -20.96 5.62
N TYR A 317 -15.65 -21.18 5.58
CA TYR A 317 -14.88 -21.76 6.68
C TYR A 317 -14.14 -20.71 7.51
N GLY A 318 -14.42 -19.42 7.28
CA GLY A 318 -13.98 -18.33 8.17
C GLY A 318 -12.51 -17.96 8.02
N LEU A 319 -12.08 -17.73 6.77
CA LEU A 319 -10.75 -17.20 6.49
C LEU A 319 -10.67 -15.69 6.70
N TYR A 320 -9.51 -15.24 7.15
CA TYR A 320 -9.13 -13.83 7.21
C TYR A 320 -7.64 -13.66 6.90
N TYR A 321 -7.25 -12.46 6.51
CA TYR A 321 -5.86 -12.12 6.20
C TYR A 321 -5.20 -11.45 7.42
N ARG A 322 -3.99 -11.86 7.76
CA ARG A 322 -3.23 -11.30 8.88
C ARG A 322 -1.74 -11.38 8.60
N GLN A 323 -1.06 -10.24 8.66
CA GLN A 323 0.41 -10.15 8.62
C GLN A 323 1.06 -10.88 7.43
N GLY A 324 0.43 -10.80 6.25
CA GLY A 324 0.94 -11.45 5.05
C GLY A 324 0.33 -12.83 4.75
N TYR A 325 -0.37 -13.43 5.72
CA TYR A 325 -0.88 -14.81 5.65
C TYR A 325 -2.40 -14.87 5.63
N ILE A 326 -2.95 -15.87 4.93
CA ILE A 326 -4.36 -16.25 5.06
C ILE A 326 -4.43 -17.30 6.18
N VAL A 327 -5.34 -17.10 7.14
CA VAL A 327 -5.50 -17.97 8.31
C VAL A 327 -6.97 -18.26 8.58
N ARG A 328 -7.24 -19.35 9.29
CA ARG A 328 -8.59 -19.75 9.73
C ARG A 328 -8.91 -19.21 11.12
N GLY A 329 -10.16 -18.82 11.34
CA GLY A 329 -10.66 -18.35 12.66
C GLY A 329 -10.65 -19.41 13.74
N ASP A 330 -10.87 -20.67 13.37
CA ASP A 330 -11.05 -21.80 14.27
C ASP A 330 -9.80 -22.67 14.43
N ALA A 331 -8.77 -22.48 13.60
CA ALA A 331 -7.53 -23.23 13.72
C ALA A 331 -6.58 -22.50 14.71
N PRO A 332 -5.99 -23.22 15.69
CA PRO A 332 -4.94 -22.63 16.51
C PRO A 332 -3.83 -22.14 15.58
N TYR A 333 -3.38 -20.92 15.84
CA TYR A 333 -2.27 -20.31 15.12
C TYR A 333 -1.08 -21.27 15.20
N SER A 334 -0.73 -21.90 14.08
CA SER A 334 0.38 -22.85 14.06
C SER A 334 1.67 -22.08 14.37
N TYR A 335 2.34 -22.50 15.43
CA TYR A 335 3.48 -21.82 16.04
C TYR A 335 4.71 -21.72 15.10
N HIS A 336 4.70 -22.41 13.95
CA HIS A 336 5.78 -22.34 12.97
C HIS A 336 5.91 -20.94 12.33
N TYR A 337 4.87 -20.12 12.34
CA TYR A 337 4.82 -18.87 11.57
C TYR A 337 5.31 -17.61 12.29
N TYR A 338 5.79 -17.75 13.53
CA TYR A 338 6.57 -16.72 14.20
C TYR A 338 7.85 -17.36 14.68
N HIS A 339 8.91 -17.24 13.89
CA HIS A 339 10.25 -17.28 14.46
C HIS A 339 10.37 -16.10 15.42
N ASN A 340 9.95 -16.31 16.66
CA ASN A 340 10.33 -15.44 17.74
C ASN A 340 11.84 -15.57 17.83
N ASP A 341 12.56 -14.62 17.22
CA ASP A 341 14.01 -14.46 17.31
C ASP A 341 14.47 -14.12 18.74
N SER A 342 13.69 -14.49 19.75
CA SER A 342 14.09 -14.62 21.14
C SER A 342 15.02 -15.82 21.34
N ASP A 343 15.93 -16.08 20.39
CA ASP A 343 17.26 -16.59 20.70
C ASP A 343 17.91 -15.51 21.58
N ASN A 344 17.48 -15.49 22.85
CA ASN A 344 17.94 -14.60 23.88
C ASN A 344 19.46 -14.62 23.84
N HIS A 345 20.05 -13.44 23.63
CA HIS A 345 21.46 -13.15 23.74
C HIS A 345 21.98 -13.35 25.18
N ASN A 346 21.65 -14.46 25.83
CA ASN A 346 22.48 -15.02 26.88
C ASN A 346 23.70 -15.65 26.21
N SER A 347 24.53 -14.77 25.63
CA SER A 347 25.97 -14.92 25.58
C SER A 347 26.42 -15.13 27.02
N SER A 348 26.36 -16.39 27.46
CA SER A 348 27.10 -16.84 28.63
C SER A 348 28.52 -16.33 28.45
N ASN A 349 29.03 -15.61 29.44
CA ASN A 349 30.43 -15.21 29.57
C ASN A 349 31.32 -16.46 29.70
N SER A 350 31.31 -17.34 28.69
CA SER A 350 32.27 -18.40 28.55
C SER A 350 33.60 -17.71 28.31
N ALA A 351 34.56 -17.94 29.20
CA ALA A 351 35.93 -17.46 29.04
C ALA A 351 36.37 -17.70 27.60
N VAL A 352 36.78 -16.63 26.92
CA VAL A 352 37.27 -16.70 25.54
C VAL A 352 38.61 -17.43 25.60
N THR A 353 38.61 -18.72 25.36
CA THR A 353 39.84 -19.49 25.17
C THR A 353 40.48 -19.08 23.87
N ALA A 354 41.80 -18.88 23.89
CA ALA A 354 42.57 -18.57 22.68
C ALA A 354 42.35 -19.67 21.61
N PRO A 355 42.29 -19.33 20.32
CA PRO A 355 42.12 -20.29 19.24
C PRO A 355 43.23 -21.36 19.27
N THR A 356 42.85 -22.63 19.11
CA THR A 356 43.80 -23.75 19.01
C THR A 356 44.55 -23.73 17.68
N VAL A 357 45.66 -24.47 17.56
CA VAL A 357 46.42 -24.58 16.30
C VAL A 357 45.55 -25.19 15.18
N GLU A 358 44.67 -26.10 15.55
CA GLU A 358 43.65 -26.72 14.70
C GLU A 358 42.66 -25.67 14.18
N ASP A 359 42.18 -24.77 15.05
CA ASP A 359 41.29 -23.68 14.65
C ASP A 359 41.93 -22.74 13.62
N LYS A 360 43.26 -22.52 13.71
CA LYS A 360 44.00 -21.70 12.74
C LYS A 360 44.03 -22.35 11.36
N LYS A 361 44.32 -23.65 11.32
CA LYS A 361 44.33 -24.41 10.07
C LYS A 361 42.94 -24.44 9.45
N GLU A 362 41.92 -24.71 10.26
CA GLU A 362 40.53 -24.71 9.82
C GLU A 362 40.11 -23.34 9.27
N TYR A 363 40.45 -22.23 9.95
CA TYR A 363 40.16 -20.88 9.46
C TYR A 363 40.86 -20.59 8.12
N ALA A 364 42.14 -20.92 8.00
CA ALA A 364 42.90 -20.66 6.78
C ALA A 364 42.39 -21.48 5.59
N GLU A 365 42.00 -22.73 5.82
CA GLU A 365 41.37 -23.59 4.80
C GLU A 365 39.99 -23.05 4.40
N LYS A 366 39.13 -22.74 5.38
CA LYS A 366 37.81 -22.15 5.14
C LYS A 366 37.90 -20.82 4.40
N LYS A 367 38.77 -19.89 4.80
CA LYS A 367 38.95 -18.60 4.11
C LYS A 367 39.39 -18.80 2.66
N LYS A 368 40.29 -19.75 2.38
CA LYS A 368 40.72 -20.08 1.02
C LYS A 368 39.57 -20.64 0.18
N GLU A 369 38.84 -21.62 0.70
CA GLU A 369 37.67 -22.20 0.04
C GLU A 369 36.59 -21.13 -0.21
N TYR A 370 36.39 -20.24 0.77
CA TYR A 370 35.43 -19.17 0.69
C TYR A 370 35.74 -18.15 -0.41
N ILE A 371 36.99 -17.68 -0.47
CA ILE A 371 37.46 -16.77 -1.52
C ILE A 371 37.32 -17.42 -2.90
N LEU A 372 37.56 -18.74 -3.01
CA LEU A 372 37.36 -19.47 -4.26
C LEU A 372 35.87 -19.50 -4.65
N ASN A 373 34.98 -19.80 -3.72
CA ASN A 373 33.54 -19.83 -3.94
C ASN A 373 32.98 -18.44 -4.31
N LEU A 374 33.47 -17.37 -3.69
CA LEU A 374 33.11 -16.00 -4.05
C LEU A 374 33.53 -15.59 -5.47
N LYS A 375 34.65 -16.12 -5.97
CA LYS A 375 35.09 -15.86 -7.35
C LYS A 375 34.27 -16.62 -8.41
N ASN A 376 33.61 -17.70 -8.00
CA ASN A 376 32.83 -18.58 -8.89
C ASN A 376 31.32 -18.33 -8.85
N ARG A 377 30.84 -17.53 -7.88
CA ARG A 377 29.48 -16.98 -7.85
C ARG A 377 29.41 -15.75 -8.74
#